data_AF-A0AA88VLT8-F1
#
_entry.id   AF-A0AA88VLT8-F1
#
_cell.length_a   1.000
_cell.length_b   1.000
_cell.length_c   1.000
_cell.angle_alpha   90.00
_cell.angle_beta   90.00
_cell.angle_gamma   90.00
#
_symmetry.space_group_name_H-M   'P 1'
#
loop_
_entity.id
_entity.type
_entity.pdbx_description
1 polymer ?
#
loop_
_entity_poly.entity_id
_entity_poly.type
_entity_poly.pdbx_seq_one_letter_code
_entity_poly.pdbx_strand_id
1 'polypeptide(L)'
;MTTSEVIFAFVWLLTQAFRLRPVARTVNLESLPGDAELPGVDVFICTADPTKEPVMEVMNTVLSAMALDYPPDKLAVYLSDDGGAALTLYAIKEACSFAKKSWLPFCRKYGIKTRCPEAYFSSFGDDERLLGSDEFKKEEEETKSAYLLFKKIVGNSGVEDSVVHDRPPRVELRVSSIMSNGTYMLVLDCDMYCNDPASARQAMCFHLEPKISKSLAFVQYPQIFYNVSKNDIYDGQTRSAYKTKYQGMDGIGGSVCAGTGYYLKKNALYSSPDQDDFLLEPEKHFGFSRKFNASLKRTYAQKVNGEKILSDAVLEEAMILASCGFEENTKWGKEASKIYHNIGYSYDSLLESTFTGYLLHCKGWKSVFLYPKRPCFLGCTTIDLKDALVSTHEMDI
;
A
#
# COMPACT_ATOMS: atom_id res chain seq x y z
N MET A 1 -47.44 -0.28 3.06
CA MET A 1 -45.98 -0.31 2.99
C MET A 1 -45.47 -0.94 4.27
N THR A 2 -44.72 -2.03 4.18
CA THR A 2 -44.16 -2.72 5.35
C THR A 2 -42.94 -1.95 5.88
N THR A 3 -42.52 -2.22 7.13
CA THR A 3 -41.28 -1.64 7.69
C THR A 3 -40.06 -2.00 6.85
N SER A 4 -39.99 -3.22 6.30
CA SER A 4 -38.89 -3.61 5.42
C SER A 4 -38.87 -2.79 4.13
N GLU A 5 -40.01 -2.53 3.50
CA GLU A 5 -40.11 -1.68 2.31
C GLU A 5 -39.64 -0.24 2.59
N VAL A 6 -39.98 0.32 3.75
CA VAL A 6 -39.50 1.65 4.17
C VAL A 6 -37.97 1.66 4.29
N ILE A 7 -37.39 0.66 4.96
CA ILE A 7 -35.93 0.56 5.14
C ILE A 7 -35.25 0.38 3.79
N PHE A 8 -35.75 -0.51 2.92
CA PHE A 8 -35.19 -0.71 1.59
C PHE A 8 -35.27 0.55 0.73
N ALA A 9 -36.41 1.25 0.73
CA ALA A 9 -36.55 2.51 0.00
C ALA A 9 -35.58 3.59 0.52
N PHE A 10 -35.40 3.66 1.84
CA PHE A 10 -34.46 4.60 2.46
C PHE A 10 -33.01 4.29 2.10
N VAL A 11 -32.56 3.03 2.25
CA VAL A 11 -31.20 2.61 1.86
C VAL A 11 -30.98 2.83 0.36
N TRP A 12 -31.94 2.46 -0.47
CA TRP A 12 -31.87 2.68 -1.91
C TRP A 12 -31.70 4.17 -2.25
N LEU A 13 -32.47 5.05 -1.58
CA LEU A 13 -32.38 6.50 -1.77
C LEU A 13 -31.00 7.05 -1.37
N LEU A 14 -30.44 6.61 -0.24
CA LEU A 14 -29.07 6.98 0.16
C LEU A 14 -28.03 6.54 -0.88
N THR A 15 -28.17 5.34 -1.45
CA THR A 15 -27.23 4.87 -2.47
C THR A 15 -27.33 5.61 -3.80
N GLN A 16 -28.45 6.29 -4.10
CA GLN A 16 -28.57 7.08 -5.33
C GLN A 16 -27.61 8.27 -5.35
N ALA A 17 -27.20 8.79 -4.19
CA ALA A 17 -26.27 9.91 -4.11
C ALA A 17 -24.96 9.63 -4.89
N PHE A 18 -24.46 8.39 -4.83
CA PHE A 18 -23.25 7.98 -5.55
C PHE A 18 -23.44 7.90 -7.07
N ARG A 19 -24.67 7.92 -7.58
CA ARG A 19 -24.96 7.87 -9.02
C ARG A 19 -25.19 9.26 -9.62
N LEU A 20 -25.33 10.29 -8.79
CA LEU A 20 -25.66 11.65 -9.26
C LEU A 20 -24.49 12.36 -9.93
N ARG A 21 -23.26 12.13 -9.46
CA ARG A 21 -22.06 12.81 -9.97
C ARG A 21 -20.83 11.88 -9.99
N PRO A 22 -20.85 10.79 -10.77
CA PRO A 22 -19.65 9.98 -10.94
C PRO A 22 -18.53 10.81 -11.60
N VAL A 23 -17.34 10.75 -11.02
CA VAL A 23 -16.14 11.41 -11.56
C VAL A 23 -15.18 10.34 -12.09
N ALA A 24 -14.75 10.53 -13.34
CA ALA A 24 -13.66 9.78 -13.94
C ALA A 24 -12.44 10.69 -14.07
N ARG A 25 -11.34 10.30 -13.44
CA ARG A 25 -10.09 11.07 -13.46
C ARG A 25 -9.10 10.49 -14.45
N THR A 26 -8.28 11.37 -15.01
CA THR A 26 -7.13 11.00 -15.82
C THR A 26 -5.90 11.70 -15.26
N VAL A 27 -4.73 11.16 -15.55
CA VAL A 27 -3.44 11.66 -15.08
C VAL A 27 -2.56 11.96 -16.28
N ASN A 28 -1.85 13.09 -16.21
CA ASN A 28 -0.78 13.41 -17.13
C ASN A 28 0.54 13.26 -16.38
N LEU A 29 1.40 12.33 -16.81
CA LEU A 29 2.71 12.14 -16.16
C LEU A 29 3.71 13.22 -16.55
N GLU A 30 3.51 13.89 -17.70
CA GLU A 30 4.40 14.96 -18.18
C GLU A 30 4.29 16.24 -17.35
N SER A 31 3.19 16.41 -16.59
CA SER A 31 3.02 17.57 -15.70
C SER A 31 3.72 17.40 -14.35
N LEU A 32 4.29 16.23 -14.07
CA LEU A 32 5.06 16.03 -12.84
C LEU A 32 6.37 16.82 -12.92
N PRO A 33 6.86 17.31 -11.77
CA PRO A 33 8.18 17.89 -11.72
C PRO A 33 9.25 16.81 -11.99
N GLY A 34 10.49 17.25 -12.24
CA GLY A 34 11.60 16.34 -12.46
C GLY A 34 11.86 15.41 -11.27
N ASP A 35 12.53 14.29 -11.51
CA ASP A 35 12.80 13.24 -10.52
C ASP A 35 13.44 13.78 -9.22
N ALA A 36 14.25 14.84 -9.32
CA ALA A 36 14.89 15.51 -8.19
C ALA A 36 13.90 16.21 -7.23
N GLU A 37 12.73 16.62 -7.71
CA GLU A 37 11.70 17.32 -6.93
C GLU A 37 10.59 16.39 -6.43
N LEU A 38 10.53 15.15 -6.93
CA LEU A 38 9.57 14.17 -6.43
C LEU A 38 9.78 13.88 -4.93
N PRO A 39 8.71 13.64 -4.16
CA PRO A 39 8.83 13.33 -2.73
C PRO A 39 9.23 11.87 -2.48
N GLY A 40 9.66 11.54 -1.26
CA GLY A 40 9.90 10.15 -0.86
C GLY A 40 8.60 9.34 -0.75
N VAL A 41 8.65 8.07 -1.14
CA VAL A 41 7.55 7.09 -1.07
C VAL A 41 8.03 5.83 -0.36
N ASP A 42 7.35 5.46 0.72
CA ASP A 42 7.59 4.21 1.43
C ASP A 42 6.49 3.19 1.09
N VAL A 43 6.86 1.99 0.67
CA VAL A 43 5.92 0.91 0.40
C VAL A 43 5.88 -0.01 1.62
N PHE A 44 4.68 -0.25 2.16
CA PHE A 44 4.44 -1.15 3.28
C PHE A 44 3.69 -2.38 2.78
N ILE A 45 4.27 -3.54 3.08
CA ILE A 45 3.72 -4.86 2.82
C ILE A 45 3.72 -5.59 4.16
N CYS A 46 2.58 -6.12 4.58
CA CYS A 46 2.47 -6.91 5.81
C CYS A 46 2.21 -8.36 5.42
N THR A 47 2.78 -9.30 6.16
CA THR A 47 2.49 -10.73 6.03
C THR A 47 2.25 -11.33 7.41
N ALA A 48 1.23 -12.19 7.52
CA ALA A 48 0.86 -12.86 8.75
C ALA A 48 1.85 -13.98 9.08
N ASP A 49 1.98 -14.98 8.21
CA ASP A 49 2.93 -16.07 8.35
C ASP A 49 3.04 -16.90 7.06
N PRO A 50 4.19 -17.60 6.83
CA PRO A 50 4.41 -18.44 5.65
C PRO A 50 3.38 -19.56 5.39
N THR A 51 2.61 -19.97 6.41
CA THR A 51 1.64 -21.06 6.29
C THR A 51 0.34 -20.56 5.68
N LYS A 52 -0.11 -19.38 6.10
CA LYS A 52 -1.31 -18.73 5.55
C LYS A 52 -1.02 -18.02 4.24
N GLU A 53 0.14 -17.41 4.15
CA GLU A 53 0.52 -16.54 3.03
C GLU A 53 1.81 -17.08 2.40
N PRO A 54 1.72 -17.73 1.23
CA PRO A 54 2.88 -18.37 0.61
C PRO A 54 4.01 -17.36 0.37
N VAL A 55 5.18 -17.62 0.96
CA VAL A 55 6.34 -16.71 0.92
C VAL A 55 6.71 -16.28 -0.49
N MET A 56 6.56 -17.15 -1.49
CA MET A 56 6.82 -16.81 -2.89
C MET A 56 5.87 -15.75 -3.45
N GLU A 57 4.61 -15.73 -3.02
CA GLU A 57 3.65 -14.70 -3.41
C GLU A 57 4.01 -13.37 -2.77
N VAL A 58 4.31 -13.37 -1.47
CA VAL A 58 4.83 -12.21 -0.73
C VAL A 58 6.07 -11.62 -1.42
N MET A 59 7.03 -12.47 -1.80
CA MET A 59 8.25 -12.02 -2.48
C MET A 59 7.98 -11.45 -3.86
N ASN A 60 6.99 -11.96 -4.61
CA ASN A 60 6.59 -11.37 -5.89
C ASN A 60 6.00 -9.96 -5.70
N THR A 61 5.21 -9.75 -4.67
CA THR A 61 4.71 -8.43 -4.28
C THR A 61 5.88 -7.49 -3.92
N VAL A 62 6.83 -7.93 -3.09
CA VAL A 62 8.06 -7.17 -2.76
C VAL A 62 8.86 -6.81 -4.03
N LEU A 63 9.13 -7.79 -4.90
CA LEU A 63 9.88 -7.60 -6.15
C LEU A 63 9.19 -6.60 -7.09
N SER A 64 7.86 -6.67 -7.18
CA SER A 64 7.07 -5.74 -7.98
C SER A 64 7.08 -4.31 -7.41
N ALA A 65 7.04 -4.16 -6.09
CA ALA A 65 7.11 -2.88 -5.40
C ALA A 65 8.50 -2.23 -5.59
N MET A 66 9.58 -3.00 -5.48
CA MET A 66 10.95 -2.53 -5.75
C MET A 66 11.15 -2.06 -7.20
N ALA A 67 10.31 -2.56 -8.12
CA ALA A 67 10.39 -2.29 -9.55
C ALA A 67 9.42 -1.19 -10.03
N LEU A 68 8.81 -0.42 -9.13
CA LEU A 68 8.05 0.79 -9.50
C LEU A 68 8.95 1.80 -10.25
N ASP A 69 8.36 2.55 -11.19
CA ASP A 69 9.06 3.62 -11.91
C ASP A 69 9.08 4.89 -11.04
N TYR A 70 10.05 4.91 -10.13
CA TYR A 70 10.28 6.01 -9.20
C TYR A 70 11.78 6.17 -8.90
N PRO A 71 12.26 7.37 -8.51
CA PRO A 71 13.67 7.58 -8.19
C PRO A 71 14.17 6.60 -7.11
N PRO A 72 15.25 5.83 -7.36
CA PRO A 72 15.71 4.79 -6.44
C PRO A 72 16.15 5.30 -5.06
N ASP A 73 16.56 6.56 -4.97
CA ASP A 73 16.92 7.21 -3.72
C ASP A 73 15.69 7.58 -2.86
N LYS A 74 14.50 7.63 -3.48
CA LYS A 74 13.23 8.09 -2.89
C LYS A 74 12.19 7.01 -2.68
N LEU A 75 12.43 5.81 -3.17
CA LEU A 75 11.57 4.64 -2.96
C LEU A 75 12.21 3.73 -1.91
N ALA A 76 11.47 3.40 -0.85
CA ALA A 76 11.86 2.38 0.12
C ALA A 76 10.73 1.35 0.27
N VAL A 77 11.08 0.07 0.44
CA VAL A 77 10.11 -1.02 0.60
C VAL A 77 10.34 -1.67 1.96
N TYR A 78 9.26 -1.82 2.73
CA TYR A 78 9.23 -2.42 4.05
C TYR A 78 8.32 -3.65 4.01
N LEU A 79 8.84 -4.78 4.50
CA LEU A 79 8.07 -5.98 4.75
C LEU A 79 7.97 -6.18 6.27
N SER A 80 6.76 -6.19 6.81
CA SER A 80 6.49 -6.62 8.18
C SER A 80 5.99 -8.06 8.17
N ASP A 81 6.56 -8.91 9.03
CA ASP A 81 6.18 -10.31 9.20
C ASP A 81 5.76 -10.52 10.65
N ASP A 82 4.46 -10.70 10.86
CA ASP A 82 3.88 -10.84 12.19
C ASP A 82 4.22 -12.19 12.83
N GLY A 83 4.43 -13.22 11.99
CA GLY A 83 4.84 -14.57 12.40
C GLY A 83 6.31 -14.65 12.78
N GLY A 84 7.12 -13.66 12.38
CA GLY A 84 8.55 -13.59 12.68
C GLY A 84 9.34 -14.77 12.11
N ALA A 85 8.93 -15.29 10.96
CA ALA A 85 9.42 -16.53 10.40
C ALA A 85 10.83 -16.38 9.80
N ALA A 86 11.73 -17.30 10.13
CA ALA A 86 13.08 -17.30 9.59
C ALA A 86 13.07 -17.57 8.07
N LEU A 87 12.08 -18.32 7.58
CA LEU A 87 11.88 -18.52 6.14
C LEU A 87 11.61 -17.19 5.41
N THR A 88 10.76 -16.32 5.95
CA THR A 88 10.47 -14.99 5.36
C THR A 88 11.74 -14.14 5.30
N LEU A 89 12.52 -14.13 6.39
CA LEU A 89 13.80 -13.40 6.45
C LEU A 89 14.84 -13.95 5.46
N TYR A 90 14.87 -15.27 5.26
CA TYR A 90 15.73 -15.88 4.25
C TYR A 90 15.27 -15.50 2.84
N ALA A 91 13.97 -15.62 2.56
CA ALA A 91 13.40 -15.34 1.26
C ALA A 91 13.58 -13.88 0.82
N ILE A 92 13.45 -12.91 1.73
CA ILE A 92 13.67 -11.49 1.37
C ILE A 92 15.13 -11.21 1.01
N LYS A 93 16.11 -11.90 1.62
CA LYS A 93 17.53 -11.77 1.24
C LYS A 93 17.78 -12.30 -0.16
N GLU A 94 17.23 -13.47 -0.48
CA GLU A 94 17.31 -14.06 -1.82
C GLU A 94 16.57 -13.21 -2.86
N ALA A 95 15.38 -12.69 -2.52
CA ALA A 95 14.62 -11.78 -3.37
C ALA A 95 15.41 -10.50 -3.66
N CYS A 96 16.05 -9.88 -2.66
CA CYS A 96 16.91 -8.72 -2.86
C CYS A 96 18.11 -9.01 -3.77
N SER A 97 18.71 -10.20 -3.64
CA SER A 97 19.81 -10.66 -4.50
C SER A 97 19.34 -10.79 -5.96
N PHE A 98 18.21 -11.45 -6.19
CA PHE A 98 17.59 -11.58 -7.51
C PHE A 98 17.18 -10.22 -8.09
N ALA A 99 16.55 -9.36 -7.28
CA ALA A 99 16.13 -8.02 -7.67
C ALA A 99 17.30 -7.19 -8.21
N LYS A 100 18.39 -7.13 -7.44
CA LYS A 100 19.57 -6.32 -7.76
C LYS A 100 20.32 -6.84 -8.98
N LYS A 101 20.46 -8.16 -9.13
CA LYS A 101 21.30 -8.76 -10.17
C LYS A 101 20.58 -8.92 -11.51
N SER A 102 19.28 -9.19 -11.48
CA SER A 102 18.54 -9.64 -12.67
C SER A 102 17.29 -8.82 -12.92
N TRP A 103 16.38 -8.71 -11.94
CA TRP A 103 15.04 -8.16 -12.20
C TRP A 103 15.02 -6.66 -12.44
N LEU A 104 15.53 -5.85 -11.51
CA LEU A 104 15.44 -4.38 -11.60
C LEU A 104 16.20 -3.81 -12.81
N PRO A 105 17.43 -4.27 -13.15
CA PRO A 105 18.12 -3.84 -14.36
C PRO A 105 17.34 -4.20 -15.63
N PHE A 106 16.82 -5.42 -15.71
CA PHE A 106 16.02 -5.90 -16.86
C PHE A 106 14.77 -5.04 -17.07
N CYS A 107 13.99 -4.82 -16.00
CA CYS A 107 12.78 -4.00 -16.06
C CYS A 107 13.08 -2.56 -16.51
N ARG A 108 14.19 -1.97 -16.06
CA ARG A 108 14.59 -0.61 -16.44
C ARG A 108 15.10 -0.53 -17.87
N LYS A 109 15.96 -1.47 -18.29
CA LYS A 109 16.57 -1.49 -19.62
C LYS A 109 15.51 -1.61 -20.72
N TYR A 110 14.52 -2.46 -20.52
CA TYR A 110 13.52 -2.77 -21.54
C TYR A 110 12.15 -2.13 -21.30
N GLY A 111 12.00 -1.34 -20.24
CA GLY A 111 10.74 -0.66 -19.94
C GLY A 111 9.58 -1.61 -19.70
N ILE A 112 9.85 -2.79 -19.11
CA ILE A 112 8.85 -3.82 -18.81
C ILE A 112 7.72 -3.20 -18.00
N LYS A 113 6.46 -3.44 -18.38
CA LYS A 113 5.31 -2.92 -17.63
C LYS A 113 4.91 -3.89 -16.53
N THR A 114 4.80 -5.19 -16.82
CA THR A 114 4.44 -6.17 -15.79
C THR A 114 5.57 -6.33 -14.75
N ARG A 115 5.41 -5.75 -13.55
CA ARG A 115 6.50 -5.70 -12.53
C ARG A 115 6.57 -6.91 -11.60
N CYS A 116 5.56 -7.75 -11.56
CA CYS A 116 5.62 -9.04 -10.88
C CYS A 116 6.29 -10.08 -11.79
N PRO A 117 7.42 -10.70 -11.38
CA PRO A 117 8.11 -11.72 -12.18
C PRO A 117 7.23 -12.93 -12.49
N GLU A 118 6.46 -13.45 -11.52
CA GLU A 118 5.54 -14.57 -11.77
C GLU A 118 4.54 -14.24 -12.88
N ALA A 119 3.93 -13.05 -12.81
CA ALA A 119 2.99 -12.58 -13.82
C ALA A 119 3.67 -12.38 -15.18
N TYR A 120 4.85 -11.77 -15.21
CA TYR A 120 5.61 -11.52 -16.44
C TYR A 120 5.99 -12.82 -17.16
N PHE A 121 6.47 -13.83 -16.43
CA PHE A 121 6.88 -15.10 -17.03
C PHE A 121 5.71 -16.05 -17.36
N SER A 122 4.52 -15.79 -16.82
CA SER A 122 3.27 -16.48 -17.18
C SER A 122 2.69 -16.02 -18.53
N SER A 123 1.49 -16.49 -18.88
CA SER A 123 0.77 -16.01 -20.07
C SER A 123 0.34 -14.54 -19.97
N PHE A 124 0.28 -13.96 -18.75
CA PHE A 124 -0.09 -12.55 -18.57
C PHE A 124 0.96 -11.58 -19.14
N GLY A 125 2.21 -12.02 -19.30
CA GLY A 125 3.28 -11.22 -19.90
C GLY A 125 3.49 -11.44 -21.39
N ASP A 126 2.72 -12.32 -22.04
CA ASP A 126 2.95 -12.72 -23.45
C ASP A 126 3.08 -11.52 -24.39
N ASP A 127 2.14 -10.57 -24.32
CA ASP A 127 2.11 -9.39 -25.20
C ASP A 127 3.37 -8.53 -25.11
N GLU A 128 4.03 -8.47 -23.93
CA GLU A 128 5.24 -7.69 -23.72
C GLU A 128 6.50 -8.40 -24.25
N ARG A 129 6.42 -9.71 -24.51
CA ARG A 129 7.54 -10.54 -24.99
C ARG A 129 7.60 -10.70 -26.50
N LEU A 130 6.54 -10.31 -27.23
CA LEU A 130 6.36 -10.61 -28.65
C LEU A 130 7.35 -9.91 -29.61
N LEU A 131 8.01 -8.83 -29.18
CA LEU A 131 8.76 -7.93 -30.09
C LEU A 131 10.21 -7.68 -29.65
N GLY A 132 10.80 -8.61 -28.90
CA GLY A 132 12.18 -8.51 -28.43
C GLY A 132 13.23 -8.70 -29.53
N SER A 133 14.30 -7.89 -29.49
CA SER A 133 15.56 -8.17 -30.20
C SER A 133 16.18 -9.49 -29.72
N ASP A 134 17.17 -10.01 -30.45
CA ASP A 134 17.87 -11.23 -30.01
C ASP A 134 18.61 -11.02 -28.67
N GLU A 135 19.11 -9.80 -28.43
CA GLU A 135 19.68 -9.40 -27.14
C GLU A 135 18.64 -9.45 -26.02
N PHE A 136 17.44 -8.91 -26.26
CA PHE A 136 16.33 -8.97 -25.31
C PHE A 136 16.00 -10.41 -24.95
N LYS A 137 15.83 -11.29 -25.94
CA LYS A 137 15.46 -12.69 -25.71
C LYS A 137 16.51 -13.44 -24.89
N LYS A 138 17.78 -13.15 -25.14
CA LYS A 138 18.89 -13.73 -24.37
C LYS A 138 18.84 -13.28 -22.91
N GLU A 139 18.76 -11.98 -22.65
CA GLU A 139 18.70 -11.44 -21.28
C GLU A 139 17.41 -11.82 -20.55
N GLU A 140 16.30 -11.96 -21.28
CA GLU A 140 15.05 -12.46 -20.74
C GLU A 140 15.19 -13.91 -20.26
N GLU A 141 15.78 -14.80 -21.06
CA GLU A 141 15.96 -16.21 -20.70
C GLU A 141 16.95 -16.35 -19.52
N GLU A 142 18.00 -15.52 -19.48
CA GLU A 142 18.90 -15.41 -18.33
C GLU A 142 18.15 -14.96 -17.06
N THR A 143 17.29 -13.94 -17.19
CA THR A 143 16.47 -13.43 -16.09
C THR A 143 15.45 -14.47 -15.62
N LYS A 144 14.82 -15.20 -16.55
CA LYS A 144 13.90 -16.30 -16.26
C LYS A 144 14.59 -17.43 -15.53
N SER A 145 15.79 -17.82 -15.97
CA SER A 145 16.60 -18.85 -15.32
C SER A 145 16.97 -18.44 -13.90
N ALA A 146 17.37 -17.17 -13.69
CA ALA A 146 17.64 -16.63 -12.36
C ALA A 146 16.38 -16.64 -11.46
N TYR A 147 15.22 -16.30 -12.02
CA TYR A 147 13.94 -16.34 -11.29
C TYR A 147 13.55 -17.77 -10.88
N LEU A 148 13.67 -18.74 -11.78
CA LEU A 148 13.38 -20.15 -11.47
C LEU A 148 14.35 -20.71 -10.42
N LEU A 149 15.63 -20.31 -10.47
CA LEU A 149 16.60 -20.67 -9.44
C LEU A 149 16.20 -20.07 -8.08
N PHE A 150 15.83 -18.79 -8.05
CA PHE A 150 15.30 -18.13 -6.86
C PHE A 150 14.09 -18.86 -6.28
N LYS A 151 13.08 -19.18 -7.10
CA LYS A 151 11.90 -19.98 -6.68
C LYS A 151 12.30 -21.31 -6.05
N LYS A 152 13.25 -22.01 -6.67
CA LYS A 152 13.73 -23.31 -6.19
C LYS A 152 14.47 -23.19 -4.86
N ILE A 153 15.29 -22.15 -4.69
CA ILE A 153 16.03 -21.89 -3.45
C ILE A 153 15.04 -21.64 -2.30
N VAL A 154 14.10 -20.72 -2.49
CA VAL A 154 13.09 -20.41 -1.46
C VAL A 154 12.19 -21.63 -1.19
N GLY A 155 11.73 -22.33 -2.23
CA GLY A 155 10.84 -23.48 -2.08
C GLY A 155 11.47 -24.72 -1.41
N ASN A 156 12.79 -24.88 -1.48
CA ASN A 156 13.49 -26.00 -0.86
C ASN A 156 13.96 -25.72 0.58
N SER A 157 13.72 -24.51 1.07
CA SER A 157 14.14 -24.07 2.40
C SER A 157 13.16 -24.62 3.44
N GLY A 158 13.32 -25.89 3.81
CA GLY A 158 12.53 -26.57 4.86
C GLY A 158 12.86 -26.08 6.27
N VAL A 159 12.73 -24.78 6.51
CA VAL A 159 12.92 -24.16 7.82
C VAL A 159 11.63 -24.38 8.63
N GLU A 160 11.71 -25.19 9.70
CA GLU A 160 10.65 -25.29 10.70
C GLU A 160 10.63 -24.01 11.53
N ASP A 161 9.57 -23.21 11.37
CA ASP A 161 9.44 -21.94 12.08
C ASP A 161 8.59 -22.09 13.35
N SER A 162 9.12 -21.57 14.46
CA SER A 162 8.37 -21.41 15.70
C SER A 162 7.50 -20.15 15.61
N VAL A 163 6.19 -20.31 15.71
CA VAL A 163 5.20 -19.24 15.61
C VAL A 163 5.27 -18.33 16.85
N VAL A 164 5.42 -17.03 16.65
CA VAL A 164 5.15 -16.02 17.68
C VAL A 164 3.82 -15.35 17.35
N HIS A 165 2.90 -15.30 18.32
CA HIS A 165 1.60 -14.68 18.10
C HIS A 165 1.67 -13.16 18.20
N ASP A 166 1.19 -12.55 17.12
CA ASP A 166 0.42 -11.30 16.98
C ASP A 166 0.92 -10.05 17.73
N ARG A 167 1.24 -9.01 16.95
CA ARG A 167 1.49 -7.66 17.46
C ARG A 167 0.52 -6.70 16.74
N PRO A 168 -0.07 -5.73 17.46
CA PRO A 168 -0.97 -4.77 16.85
C PRO A 168 -0.25 -3.92 15.78
N PRO A 169 -0.96 -3.55 14.70
CA PRO A 169 -0.34 -3.19 13.44
C PRO A 169 0.20 -1.74 13.42
N ARG A 170 1.26 -1.58 12.62
CA ARG A 170 1.85 -0.34 12.08
C ARG A 170 3.07 0.26 12.77
N VAL A 171 3.96 -0.62 13.23
CA VAL A 171 5.36 -0.31 13.53
C VAL A 171 6.08 0.38 12.36
N GLU A 172 5.76 0.00 11.12
CA GLU A 172 6.39 0.49 9.88
C GLU A 172 6.27 2.00 9.76
N LEU A 173 5.15 2.58 10.21
CA LEU A 173 4.94 4.01 10.13
C LEU A 173 5.94 4.78 11.02
N ARG A 174 6.20 4.28 12.23
CA ARG A 174 7.19 4.87 13.15
C ARG A 174 8.61 4.60 12.69
N VAL A 175 8.91 3.35 12.35
CA VAL A 175 10.25 2.91 11.92
C VAL A 175 10.68 3.61 10.62
N SER A 176 9.80 3.64 9.61
CA SER A 176 10.10 4.34 8.35
C SER A 176 10.39 5.83 8.57
N SER A 177 9.72 6.48 9.53
CA SER A 177 9.90 7.91 9.80
C SER A 177 11.30 8.29 10.28
N ILE A 178 12.10 7.37 10.81
CA ILE A 178 13.50 7.63 11.18
C ILE A 178 14.50 6.99 10.21
N MET A 179 14.05 6.17 9.26
CA MET A 179 14.88 5.47 8.29
C MET A 179 14.87 6.18 6.93
N SER A 180 13.81 6.00 6.14
CA SER A 180 13.65 6.64 4.82
C SER A 180 12.94 7.98 4.91
N ASN A 181 12.05 8.12 5.90
CA ASN A 181 11.18 9.26 6.15
C ASN A 181 10.44 9.74 4.88
N GLY A 182 9.92 8.80 4.09
CA GLY A 182 9.11 9.12 2.91
C GLY A 182 7.87 9.92 3.30
N THR A 183 7.56 10.97 2.53
CA THR A 183 6.40 11.83 2.77
C THR A 183 5.08 11.09 2.52
N TYR A 184 5.10 10.19 1.55
CA TYR A 184 3.96 9.37 1.16
C TYR A 184 4.25 7.91 1.46
N MET A 185 3.18 7.15 1.64
CA MET A 185 3.25 5.70 1.80
C MET A 185 2.28 5.00 0.85
N LEU A 186 2.74 3.91 0.24
CA LEU A 186 1.90 2.95 -0.46
C LEU A 186 1.65 1.78 0.48
N VAL A 187 0.40 1.38 0.66
CA VAL A 187 0.05 0.16 1.42
C VAL A 187 -0.43 -0.91 0.46
N LEU A 188 0.15 -2.11 0.59
CA LEU A 188 -0.19 -3.29 -0.18
C LEU A 188 -0.39 -4.48 0.76
N ASP A 189 -1.44 -5.24 0.51
CA ASP A 189 -1.56 -6.60 1.03
C ASP A 189 -0.51 -7.49 0.33
N CYS A 190 -0.11 -8.59 0.98
CA CYS A 190 0.97 -9.44 0.48
C CYS A 190 0.66 -10.14 -0.84
N ASP A 191 -0.62 -10.28 -1.19
CA ASP A 191 -1.14 -10.89 -2.40
C ASP A 191 -1.47 -9.85 -3.50
N MET A 192 -1.26 -8.55 -3.25
CA MET A 192 -1.58 -7.45 -4.14
C MET A 192 -0.32 -6.82 -4.74
N TYR A 193 0.17 -7.38 -5.84
CA TYR A 193 1.39 -6.92 -6.49
C TYR A 193 1.20 -5.69 -7.37
N CYS A 194 2.28 -4.91 -7.55
CA CYS A 194 2.35 -3.80 -8.50
C CYS A 194 2.40 -4.32 -9.93
N ASN A 195 1.38 -4.01 -10.74
CA ASN A 195 1.30 -4.42 -12.14
C ASN A 195 1.68 -3.31 -13.13
N ASP A 196 1.33 -2.05 -12.86
CA ASP A 196 1.77 -0.91 -13.67
C ASP A 196 2.84 -0.12 -12.87
N PRO A 197 4.04 0.10 -13.43
CA PRO A 197 5.11 0.76 -12.69
C PRO A 197 4.84 2.24 -12.42
N ALA A 198 3.94 2.85 -13.17
CA ALA A 198 3.68 4.27 -13.07
C ALA A 198 2.77 4.65 -11.90
N SER A 199 2.23 3.69 -11.14
CA SER A 199 1.24 3.94 -10.07
C SER A 199 1.68 5.00 -9.05
N ALA A 200 2.97 5.03 -8.69
CA ALA A 200 3.52 6.04 -7.78
C ALA A 200 3.48 7.44 -8.41
N ARG A 201 3.97 7.58 -9.65
CA ARG A 201 3.93 8.85 -10.39
C ARG A 201 2.50 9.32 -10.63
N GLN A 202 1.60 8.40 -11.02
CA GLN A 202 0.18 8.69 -11.20
C GLN A 202 -0.48 9.23 -9.93
N ALA A 203 -0.14 8.68 -8.75
CA ALA A 203 -0.63 9.20 -7.48
C ALA A 203 -0.05 10.58 -7.16
N MET A 204 1.23 10.80 -7.48
CA MET A 204 1.89 12.10 -7.29
C MET A 204 1.25 13.21 -8.13
N CYS A 205 0.64 12.90 -9.29
CA CYS A 205 -0.10 13.88 -10.07
C CYS A 205 -1.22 14.54 -9.28
N PHE A 206 -1.84 13.84 -8.32
CA PHE A 206 -2.87 14.41 -7.45
C PHE A 206 -2.28 15.05 -6.19
N HIS A 207 -1.29 14.39 -5.57
CA HIS A 207 -0.68 14.87 -4.34
C HIS A 207 0.15 16.14 -4.53
N LEU A 208 0.66 16.39 -5.73
CA LEU A 208 1.42 17.60 -6.05
C LEU A 208 0.57 18.68 -6.75
N GLU A 209 -0.69 18.37 -7.11
CA GLU A 209 -1.58 19.35 -7.74
C GLU A 209 -1.98 20.46 -6.75
N PRO A 210 -1.59 21.73 -6.99
CA PRO A 210 -1.74 22.81 -6.01
C PRO A 210 -3.16 23.01 -5.48
N LYS A 211 -4.18 22.73 -6.32
CA LYS A 211 -5.59 22.95 -5.98
C LYS A 211 -6.15 21.96 -4.97
N ILE A 212 -5.64 20.73 -4.93
CA ILE A 212 -6.17 19.66 -4.08
C ILE A 212 -5.17 19.16 -3.04
N SER A 213 -3.86 19.32 -3.32
CA SER A 213 -2.76 18.80 -2.51
C SER A 213 -2.95 19.06 -1.02
N LYS A 214 -3.24 20.31 -0.61
CA LYS A 214 -3.36 20.67 0.82
C LYS A 214 -4.41 19.85 1.57
N SER A 215 -5.54 19.55 0.92
CA SER A 215 -6.64 18.81 1.51
C SER A 215 -6.65 17.31 1.18
N LEU A 216 -5.70 16.82 0.36
CA LEU A 216 -5.69 15.42 -0.09
C LEU A 216 -4.93 14.55 0.91
N ALA A 217 -5.62 13.54 1.47
CA ALA A 217 -5.00 12.53 2.33
C ALA A 217 -4.49 11.33 1.53
N PHE A 218 -5.30 10.77 0.62
CA PHE A 218 -4.90 9.57 -0.11
C PHE A 218 -5.49 9.47 -1.52
N VAL A 219 -4.79 8.72 -2.37
CA VAL A 219 -5.25 8.30 -3.71
C VAL A 219 -5.47 6.80 -3.68
N GLN A 220 -6.72 6.36 -3.85
CA GLN A 220 -7.14 4.97 -3.88
C GLN A 220 -7.20 4.45 -5.32
N TYR A 221 -6.68 3.25 -5.55
CA TYR A 221 -6.85 2.50 -6.80
C TYR A 221 -7.87 1.36 -6.60
N PRO A 222 -8.52 0.86 -7.67
CA PRO A 222 -9.38 -0.31 -7.56
C PRO A 222 -8.54 -1.55 -7.20
N GLN A 223 -9.09 -2.40 -6.34
CA GLN A 223 -8.58 -3.77 -6.22
C GLN A 223 -9.08 -4.58 -7.42
N ILE A 224 -8.17 -5.21 -8.14
CA ILE A 224 -8.48 -5.98 -9.34
C ILE A 224 -7.79 -7.33 -9.22
N PHE A 225 -8.51 -8.40 -9.53
CA PHE A 225 -8.01 -9.77 -9.37
C PHE A 225 -7.78 -10.45 -10.71
N TYR A 226 -6.67 -11.16 -10.86
CA TYR A 226 -6.29 -11.79 -12.14
C TYR A 226 -6.90 -13.18 -12.34
N ASN A 227 -7.31 -13.84 -11.27
CA ASN A 227 -7.82 -15.23 -11.26
C ASN A 227 -9.36 -15.34 -11.29
N VAL A 228 -10.06 -14.25 -11.61
CA VAL A 228 -11.53 -14.25 -11.69
C VAL A 228 -12.01 -15.10 -12.87
N SER A 229 -12.95 -16.01 -12.61
CA SER A 229 -13.53 -16.84 -13.67
C SER A 229 -14.25 -16.00 -14.73
N LYS A 230 -14.31 -16.49 -15.97
CA LYS A 230 -15.01 -15.81 -17.07
C LYS A 230 -16.50 -15.55 -16.77
N ASN A 231 -17.13 -16.44 -16.00
CA ASN A 231 -18.54 -16.32 -15.63
C ASN A 231 -18.75 -15.41 -14.41
N ASP A 232 -17.74 -15.30 -13.54
CA ASP A 232 -17.71 -14.47 -12.34
C ASP A 232 -19.01 -14.51 -11.51
N ILE A 233 -19.49 -15.72 -11.21
CA ILE A 233 -20.76 -15.95 -10.53
C ILE A 233 -20.79 -15.44 -9.07
N TYR A 234 -19.62 -15.20 -8.47
CA TYR A 234 -19.47 -14.65 -7.12
C TYR A 234 -19.25 -13.13 -7.10
N ASP A 235 -19.26 -12.46 -8.26
CA ASP A 235 -18.89 -11.04 -8.44
C ASP A 235 -17.57 -10.68 -7.74
N GLY A 236 -16.54 -11.51 -7.91
CA GLY A 236 -15.20 -11.29 -7.34
C GLY A 236 -14.54 -10.00 -7.86
N GLN A 237 -14.98 -9.47 -9.00
CA GLN A 237 -14.55 -8.15 -9.48
C GLN A 237 -15.16 -6.97 -8.71
N THR A 238 -16.18 -7.21 -7.88
CA THR A 238 -16.91 -6.21 -7.11
C THR A 238 -17.27 -4.98 -7.96
N ARG A 239 -17.82 -5.22 -9.16
CA ARG A 239 -17.92 -4.18 -10.22
C ARG A 239 -18.70 -2.96 -9.77
N SER A 240 -19.78 -3.19 -9.01
CA SER A 240 -20.64 -2.13 -8.48
C SER A 240 -19.86 -1.18 -7.56
N ALA A 241 -18.95 -1.69 -6.74
CA ALA A 241 -18.13 -0.87 -5.86
C ALA A 241 -17.17 0.02 -6.67
N TYR A 242 -16.30 -0.59 -7.47
CA TYR A 242 -15.19 0.13 -8.10
C TYR A 242 -15.57 0.90 -9.36
N LYS A 243 -16.56 0.45 -10.14
CA LYS A 243 -16.99 1.12 -11.39
C LYS A 243 -18.16 2.06 -11.22
N THR A 244 -18.79 2.11 -10.04
CA THR A 244 -19.96 2.98 -9.82
C THR A 244 -19.85 3.71 -8.50
N LYS A 245 -19.85 2.99 -7.36
CA LYS A 245 -19.91 3.64 -6.05
C LYS A 245 -18.70 4.54 -5.78
N TYR A 246 -17.48 4.06 -6.03
CA TYR A 246 -16.26 4.80 -5.69
C TYR A 246 -16.05 6.02 -6.58
N GLN A 247 -16.38 5.93 -7.87
CA GLN A 247 -16.41 7.09 -8.78
C GLN A 247 -17.46 8.12 -8.35
N GLY A 248 -18.60 7.65 -7.84
CA GLY A 248 -19.62 8.49 -7.23
C GLY A 248 -19.15 9.22 -5.98
N MET A 249 -18.54 8.47 -5.06
CA MET A 249 -17.94 8.98 -3.82
C MET A 249 -16.85 10.03 -4.10
N ASP A 250 -16.02 9.79 -5.12
CA ASP A 250 -15.01 10.74 -5.59
C ASP A 250 -15.60 12.08 -6.06
N GLY A 251 -16.84 12.07 -6.58
CA GLY A 251 -17.57 13.28 -6.97
C GLY A 251 -18.14 14.11 -5.81
N ILE A 252 -18.24 13.55 -4.61
CA ILE A 252 -18.84 14.20 -3.42
C ILE A 252 -17.85 14.47 -2.28
N GLY A 253 -16.62 13.95 -2.36
CA GLY A 253 -15.61 14.19 -1.31
C GLY A 253 -14.42 13.24 -1.31
N GLY A 254 -14.51 12.13 -2.04
CA GLY A 254 -13.46 11.12 -2.12
C GLY A 254 -13.99 9.71 -1.80
N SER A 255 -13.27 8.68 -2.25
CA SER A 255 -13.61 7.28 -1.97
C SER A 255 -13.18 6.83 -0.57
N VAL A 256 -13.72 5.69 -0.13
CA VAL A 256 -13.22 4.98 1.05
C VAL A 256 -11.79 4.45 0.82
N CYS A 257 -11.06 4.23 1.91
CA CYS A 257 -9.74 3.59 1.91
C CYS A 257 -9.92 2.08 2.05
N ALA A 258 -9.59 1.32 1.00
CA ALA A 258 -9.99 -0.07 0.86
C ALA A 258 -8.89 -1.07 1.25
N GLY A 259 -8.11 -0.83 2.30
CA GLY A 259 -7.12 -1.80 2.80
C GLY A 259 -5.79 -1.85 2.05
N THR A 260 -5.83 -1.78 0.71
CA THR A 260 -4.66 -1.96 -0.17
C THR A 260 -4.71 -1.05 -1.40
N GLY A 261 -3.58 -0.88 -2.08
CA GLY A 261 -3.49 -0.17 -3.35
C GLY A 261 -3.80 1.32 -3.24
N TYR A 262 -3.35 1.97 -2.17
CA TYR A 262 -3.51 3.41 -1.99
C TYR A 262 -2.22 4.11 -1.59
N TYR A 263 -2.05 5.33 -2.10
CA TYR A 263 -0.97 6.23 -1.72
C TYR A 263 -1.48 7.26 -0.73
N LEU A 264 -1.07 7.15 0.53
CA LEU A 264 -1.46 8.04 1.62
C LEU A 264 -0.34 9.02 1.94
N LYS A 265 -0.70 10.27 2.22
CA LYS A 265 0.19 11.30 2.74
C LYS A 265 0.32 11.13 4.25
N LYS A 266 1.52 10.80 4.75
CA LYS A 266 1.70 10.37 6.15
C LYS A 266 1.23 11.40 7.17
N ASN A 267 1.40 12.70 6.89
CA ASN A 267 0.96 13.74 7.81
C ASN A 267 -0.55 13.73 8.08
N ALA A 268 -1.36 13.19 7.16
CA ALA A 268 -2.80 13.08 7.33
C ALA A 268 -3.17 12.15 8.50
N LEU A 269 -2.32 11.16 8.80
CA LEU A 269 -2.50 10.29 9.98
C LEU A 269 -2.22 11.00 11.30
N TYR A 270 -1.60 12.18 11.26
CA TYR A 270 -1.13 12.91 12.44
C TYR A 270 -1.82 14.24 12.66
N SER A 271 -2.62 14.73 11.70
CA SER A 271 -3.09 16.12 11.68
C SER A 271 -4.39 16.28 10.89
N SER A 272 -4.93 17.49 10.90
CA SER A 272 -6.03 17.93 10.02
C SER A 272 -5.46 18.86 8.94
N PRO A 273 -6.12 19.06 7.78
CA PRO A 273 -5.57 19.88 6.69
C PRO A 273 -5.19 21.32 7.08
N ASP A 274 -5.90 21.90 8.04
CA ASP A 274 -5.79 23.31 8.46
C ASP A 274 -5.24 23.48 9.88
N GLN A 275 -4.84 22.41 10.57
CA GLN A 275 -4.42 22.45 11.99
C GLN A 275 -3.27 21.49 12.30
N ASP A 276 -2.28 22.01 13.03
CA ASP A 276 -1.03 21.32 13.39
C ASP A 276 -0.86 21.13 14.90
N ASP A 277 -1.98 21.03 15.62
CA ASP A 277 -2.02 21.05 17.09
C ASP A 277 -1.11 19.98 17.73
N PHE A 278 -0.91 18.84 17.07
CA PHE A 278 -0.11 17.72 17.56
C PHE A 278 1.41 17.97 17.55
N LEU A 279 1.90 18.93 16.76
CA LEU A 279 3.34 19.23 16.69
C LEU A 279 3.83 20.18 17.80
N LEU A 280 2.90 20.78 18.57
CA LEU A 280 3.21 21.67 19.70
C LEU A 280 3.73 20.90 20.91
N GLU A 281 3.14 19.74 21.21
CA GLU A 281 3.54 18.86 22.34
C GLU A 281 3.78 17.42 21.86
N PRO A 282 4.76 17.18 20.97
CA PRO A 282 4.90 15.90 20.30
C PRO A 282 5.19 14.74 21.27
N GLU A 283 5.86 15.00 22.40
CA GLU A 283 6.15 13.99 23.41
C GLU A 283 4.89 13.38 24.04
N LYS A 284 3.83 14.19 24.22
CA LYS A 284 2.54 13.72 24.77
C LYS A 284 1.73 12.88 23.78
N HIS A 285 2.00 13.07 22.49
CA HIS A 285 1.17 12.55 21.40
C HIS A 285 1.82 11.33 20.75
N PHE A 286 3.09 11.47 20.35
CA PHE A 286 3.84 10.50 19.56
C PHE A 286 4.76 9.61 20.39
N GLY A 287 5.05 9.99 21.64
CA GLY A 287 5.90 9.26 22.56
C GLY A 287 7.25 9.93 22.83
N PHE A 288 8.11 9.25 23.59
CA PHE A 288 9.33 9.82 24.17
C PHE A 288 10.53 9.91 23.18
N SER A 289 10.44 9.30 22.00
CA SER A 289 11.56 9.29 21.04
C SER A 289 11.80 10.68 20.46
N ARG A 290 12.93 11.29 20.85
CA ARG A 290 13.35 12.60 20.33
C ARG A 290 13.66 12.55 18.83
N LYS A 291 14.26 11.46 18.35
CA LYS A 291 14.58 11.28 16.92
C LYS A 291 13.32 11.19 16.08
N PHE A 292 12.33 10.43 16.53
CA PHE A 292 11.03 10.33 15.86
C PHE A 292 10.28 11.67 15.85
N ASN A 293 10.18 12.34 17.01
CA ASN A 293 9.53 13.65 17.08
C ASN A 293 10.22 14.71 16.20
N ALA A 294 11.55 14.65 16.08
CA ALA A 294 12.30 15.52 15.18
C ALA A 294 12.08 15.18 13.70
N SER A 295 11.92 13.92 13.34
CA SER A 295 11.69 13.51 11.95
C SER A 295 10.31 13.94 11.44
N LEU A 296 9.28 13.85 12.29
CA LEU A 296 7.93 14.35 11.99
C LEU A 296 7.94 15.85 11.64
N LYS A 297 8.69 16.66 12.41
CA LYS A 297 8.85 18.10 12.14
C LYS A 297 9.57 18.38 10.81
N ARG A 298 10.53 17.53 10.40
CA ARG A 298 11.24 17.69 9.11
C ARG A 298 10.36 17.39 7.90
N THR A 299 9.54 16.32 7.99
CA THR A 299 8.57 15.96 6.96
C THR A 299 7.55 17.07 6.77
N TYR A 300 7.08 17.66 7.88
CA TYR A 300 6.21 18.82 7.86
C TYR A 300 6.87 20.05 7.20
N ALA A 301 8.13 20.33 7.53
CA ALA A 301 8.89 21.42 6.92
C ALA A 301 9.32 21.17 5.46
N GLN A 302 8.95 20.01 4.87
CA GLN A 302 9.36 19.57 3.53
C GLN A 302 10.88 19.63 3.27
N LYS A 303 11.70 19.55 4.33
CA LYS A 303 13.16 19.58 4.21
C LYS A 303 13.68 18.17 3.97
N VAL A 304 13.87 17.83 2.70
CA VAL A 304 14.52 16.59 2.28
C VAL A 304 16.04 16.80 2.34
N ASN A 305 16.65 16.57 3.50
CA ASN A 305 18.11 16.41 3.55
C ASN A 305 18.45 14.93 3.38
N GLY A 306 19.15 14.62 2.29
CA GLY A 306 19.59 13.29 1.88
C GLY A 306 20.72 12.70 2.73
N GLU A 307 20.65 12.79 4.06
CA GLU A 307 21.53 11.99 4.92
C GLU A 307 20.94 10.59 5.11
N LYS A 308 21.16 9.78 4.08
CA LYS A 308 20.90 8.34 4.10
C LYS A 308 22.07 7.66 4.81
N ILE A 309 22.05 7.63 6.14
CA ILE A 309 22.97 6.79 6.91
C ILE A 309 22.16 5.98 7.91
N LEU A 310 21.84 4.75 7.50
CA LEU A 310 21.60 3.63 8.42
C LEU A 310 22.83 3.55 9.33
N SER A 311 22.78 4.26 10.45
CA SER A 311 23.77 4.19 11.51
C SER A 311 23.26 3.25 12.58
N ASP A 312 24.16 2.66 13.35
CA ASP A 312 23.80 1.80 14.48
C ASP A 312 22.84 2.54 15.42
N ALA A 313 23.04 3.85 15.63
CA ALA A 313 22.15 4.68 16.41
C ALA A 313 20.72 4.83 15.82
N VAL A 314 20.55 4.78 14.50
CA VAL A 314 19.22 4.78 13.87
C VAL A 314 18.57 3.41 13.99
N LEU A 315 19.35 2.32 13.88
CA LEU A 315 18.86 0.96 14.06
C LEU A 315 18.41 0.68 15.50
N GLU A 316 19.20 1.09 16.49
CA GLU A 316 18.84 1.01 17.92
C GLU A 316 17.54 1.77 18.20
N GLU A 317 17.38 2.97 17.64
CA GLU A 317 16.14 3.73 17.78
C GLU A 317 14.96 3.03 17.10
N ALA A 318 15.16 2.46 15.91
CA ALA A 318 14.11 1.73 15.20
C ALA A 318 13.62 0.52 16.01
N MET A 319 14.53 -0.18 16.69
CA MET A 319 14.18 -1.28 17.60
C MET A 319 13.32 -0.79 18.78
N ILE A 320 13.59 0.40 19.32
CA ILE A 320 12.77 1.02 20.37
C ILE A 320 11.37 1.36 19.83
N LEU A 321 11.29 1.98 18.65
CA LEU A 321 10.01 2.34 18.01
C LEU A 321 9.16 1.11 17.63
N ALA A 322 9.81 -0.02 17.39
CA ALA A 322 9.22 -1.32 17.08
C ALA A 322 8.87 -2.18 18.31
N SER A 323 9.22 -1.71 19.51
CA SER A 323 8.92 -2.43 20.74
C SER A 323 7.43 -2.37 21.09
N CYS A 324 6.91 -3.44 21.70
CA CYS A 324 5.51 -3.52 22.14
C CYS A 324 5.14 -2.45 23.18
N GLY A 325 6.11 -2.02 24.01
CA GLY A 325 5.89 -1.01 25.05
C GLY A 325 5.90 0.43 24.54
N PHE A 326 6.22 0.68 23.25
CA PHE A 326 6.36 2.06 22.76
C PHE A 326 5.06 2.85 22.83
N GLU A 327 3.92 2.19 22.61
CA GLU A 327 2.60 2.84 22.54
C GLU A 327 1.98 3.10 23.92
N GLU A 328 2.60 2.57 24.99
CA GLU A 328 2.18 2.81 26.36
C GLU A 328 2.15 4.32 26.65
N ASN A 329 1.03 4.81 27.19
CA ASN A 329 0.82 6.23 27.51
C ASN A 329 0.91 7.23 26.34
N THR A 330 0.94 6.76 25.09
CA THR A 330 0.86 7.63 23.88
C THR A 330 -0.57 7.77 23.35
N LYS A 331 -0.78 8.51 22.26
CA LYS A 331 -2.07 8.64 21.55
C LYS A 331 -2.21 7.74 20.32
N TRP A 332 -1.23 6.86 20.07
CA TRP A 332 -1.27 5.91 18.96
C TRP A 332 -2.49 5.00 19.02
N GLY A 333 -3.30 5.03 17.96
CA GLY A 333 -4.46 4.17 17.73
C GLY A 333 -5.52 4.11 18.83
N LYS A 334 -5.52 5.03 19.80
CA LYS A 334 -6.43 5.03 20.95
C LYS A 334 -7.73 5.78 20.66
N GLU A 335 -8.83 5.13 21.08
CA GLU A 335 -10.25 5.53 21.13
C GLU A 335 -10.71 6.71 20.25
N ALA A 336 -11.59 6.37 19.30
CA ALA A 336 -12.49 7.25 18.57
C ALA A 336 -13.40 8.14 19.44
N SER A 337 -13.46 7.95 20.77
CA SER A 337 -14.24 8.79 21.68
C SER A 337 -13.83 10.27 21.63
N LYS A 338 -12.63 10.56 21.09
CA LYS A 338 -12.22 11.90 20.65
C LYS A 338 -11.66 11.84 19.23
N ILE A 339 -12.54 11.78 18.23
CA ILE A 339 -12.24 11.78 16.77
C ILE A 339 -11.07 12.72 16.38
N TYR A 340 -10.97 13.88 17.04
CA TYR A 340 -9.95 14.90 16.77
C TYR A 340 -8.58 14.65 17.43
N HIS A 341 -8.37 13.56 18.18
CA HIS A 341 -7.13 13.28 18.90
C HIS A 341 -6.48 11.93 18.58
N ASN A 342 -7.03 11.14 17.65
CA ASN A 342 -6.44 9.88 17.22
C ASN A 342 -5.24 10.11 16.28
N ILE A 343 -4.15 9.38 16.52
CA ILE A 343 -2.88 9.39 15.76
C ILE A 343 -2.62 8.02 15.16
N GLY A 344 -2.28 8.01 13.87
CA GLY A 344 -2.02 6.77 13.15
C GLY A 344 -3.29 6.16 12.61
N TYR A 345 -3.28 4.83 12.49
CA TYR A 345 -4.47 4.07 12.14
C TYR A 345 -5.31 3.76 13.36
N SER A 346 -6.59 3.47 13.12
CA SER A 346 -7.55 3.22 14.18
C SER A 346 -7.63 1.74 14.57
N TYR A 347 -7.36 1.40 15.83
CA TYR A 347 -7.42 0.02 16.31
C TYR A 347 -8.83 -0.44 16.72
N ASP A 348 -9.82 0.46 16.67
CA ASP A 348 -11.19 0.22 17.16
C ASP A 348 -12.08 -0.63 16.22
N SER A 349 -11.57 -1.10 15.08
CA SER A 349 -12.36 -1.86 14.09
C SER A 349 -11.50 -2.85 13.31
N LEU A 350 -12.07 -4.03 12.99
CA LEU A 350 -11.47 -5.00 12.08
C LEU A 350 -11.24 -4.42 10.68
N LEU A 351 -12.12 -3.49 10.26
CA LEU A 351 -11.96 -2.72 9.03
C LEU A 351 -11.10 -1.46 9.24
N GLU A 352 -9.94 -1.65 9.87
CA GLU A 352 -9.05 -0.57 10.32
C GLU A 352 -8.78 0.48 9.23
N SER A 353 -8.46 0.05 8.01
CA SER A 353 -8.17 0.96 6.90
C SER A 353 -9.41 1.77 6.46
N THR A 354 -10.57 1.12 6.37
CA THR A 354 -11.84 1.78 6.02
C THR A 354 -12.23 2.80 7.09
N PHE A 355 -12.15 2.41 8.35
CA PHE A 355 -12.50 3.27 9.47
C PHE A 355 -11.50 4.43 9.62
N THR A 356 -10.21 4.19 9.42
CA THR A 356 -9.19 5.24 9.35
C THR A 356 -9.50 6.23 8.23
N GLY A 357 -9.87 5.76 7.03
CA GLY A 357 -10.31 6.61 5.92
C GLY A 357 -11.51 7.49 6.28
N TYR A 358 -12.50 6.93 6.97
CA TYR A 358 -13.65 7.68 7.49
C TYR A 358 -13.22 8.77 8.49
N LEU A 359 -12.35 8.45 9.45
CA LEU A 359 -11.85 9.42 10.42
C LEU A 359 -11.06 10.56 9.75
N LEU A 360 -10.29 10.26 8.71
CA LEU A 360 -9.60 11.28 7.91
C LEU A 360 -10.59 12.24 7.25
N HIS A 361 -11.68 11.71 6.66
CA HIS A 361 -12.74 12.55 6.10
C HIS A 361 -13.44 13.39 7.16
N CYS A 362 -13.68 12.86 8.36
CA CYS A 362 -14.21 13.63 9.49
C CYS A 362 -13.29 14.78 9.94
N LYS A 363 -11.97 14.61 9.80
CA LYS A 363 -10.96 15.66 10.06
C LYS A 363 -10.85 16.69 8.92
N GLY A 364 -11.66 16.56 7.86
CA GLY A 364 -11.69 17.48 6.72
C GLY A 364 -10.76 17.10 5.56
N TRP A 365 -10.03 15.99 5.67
CA TRP A 365 -9.26 15.48 4.54
C TRP A 365 -10.19 14.97 3.43
N LYS A 366 -9.70 15.01 2.20
CA LYS A 366 -10.34 14.44 1.01
C LYS A 366 -9.52 13.28 0.50
N SER A 367 -10.13 12.45 -0.33
CA SER A 367 -9.44 11.41 -1.09
C SER A 367 -9.76 11.49 -2.57
N VAL A 368 -8.97 10.80 -3.38
CA VAL A 368 -9.16 10.67 -4.82
C VAL A 368 -9.26 9.20 -5.17
N PHE A 369 -10.17 8.85 -6.07
CA PHE A 369 -10.21 7.54 -6.70
C PHE A 369 -9.68 7.60 -8.13
N LEU A 370 -8.64 6.83 -8.44
CA LEU A 370 -8.13 6.68 -9.80
C LEU A 370 -8.43 5.27 -10.32
N TYR A 371 -9.21 5.18 -11.40
CA TYR A 371 -9.43 3.94 -12.13
C TYR A 371 -8.60 3.96 -13.43
N PRO A 372 -7.37 3.44 -13.43
CA PRO A 372 -6.50 3.48 -14.61
C PRO A 372 -6.96 2.50 -15.70
N LYS A 373 -6.55 2.75 -16.95
CA LYS A 373 -6.84 1.85 -18.08
C LYS A 373 -6.16 0.48 -17.92
N ARG A 374 -4.90 0.48 -17.46
CA ARG A 374 -4.17 -0.71 -17.05
C ARG A 374 -4.27 -0.81 -15.52
N PRO A 375 -4.70 -1.95 -14.95
CA PRO A 375 -4.69 -2.13 -13.49
C PRO A 375 -3.30 -1.86 -12.91
N CYS A 376 -3.21 -0.93 -11.96
CA CYS A 376 -1.95 -0.63 -11.28
C CYS A 376 -1.56 -1.69 -10.26
N PHE A 377 -2.55 -2.32 -9.64
CA PHE A 377 -2.39 -3.38 -8.65
C PHE A 377 -3.25 -4.56 -9.08
N LEU A 378 -2.69 -5.76 -8.93
CA LEU A 378 -3.38 -7.01 -9.22
C LEU A 378 -3.13 -7.98 -8.07
N GLY A 379 -4.18 -8.68 -7.65
CA GLY A 379 -4.04 -9.75 -6.66
C GLY A 379 -4.88 -10.97 -6.97
N CYS A 380 -4.97 -11.85 -5.97
CA CYS A 380 -5.65 -13.13 -6.06
C CYS A 380 -6.95 -13.07 -5.25
N THR A 381 -8.10 -13.26 -5.89
CA THR A 381 -9.37 -13.39 -5.16
C THR A 381 -9.53 -14.81 -4.62
N THR A 382 -10.33 -14.96 -3.56
CA THR A 382 -10.84 -16.26 -3.13
C THR A 382 -11.59 -16.94 -4.28
N ILE A 383 -11.31 -18.23 -4.48
CA ILE A 383 -11.91 -19.04 -5.57
C ILE A 383 -12.98 -20.02 -5.06
N ASP A 384 -13.03 -20.24 -3.76
CA ASP A 384 -14.05 -21.05 -3.11
C ASP A 384 -15.06 -20.17 -2.36
N LEU A 385 -16.27 -20.73 -2.23
CA LEU A 385 -17.39 -20.03 -1.61
C LEU A 385 -17.20 -19.85 -0.09
N LYS A 386 -16.47 -20.76 0.56
CA LYS A 386 -16.31 -20.73 2.01
C LYS A 386 -15.48 -19.51 2.40
N ASP A 387 -14.35 -19.31 1.73
CA ASP A 387 -13.44 -18.20 1.97
C ASP A 387 -14.09 -16.89 1.52
N ALA A 388 -14.83 -16.88 0.40
CA ALA A 388 -15.63 -15.72 0.00
C ALA A 388 -16.67 -15.31 1.06
N LEU A 389 -17.33 -16.27 1.70
CA LEU A 389 -18.30 -16.01 2.78
C LEU A 389 -17.61 -15.52 4.06
N VAL A 390 -16.45 -16.09 4.42
CA VAL A 390 -15.67 -15.63 5.58
C VAL A 390 -15.23 -14.18 5.39
N SER A 391 -14.62 -13.85 4.24
CA SER A 391 -14.21 -12.47 3.94
C SER A 391 -15.39 -11.51 3.93
N THR A 392 -16.55 -11.94 3.43
CA THR A 392 -17.77 -11.10 3.46
C THR A 392 -18.27 -10.90 4.88
N HIS A 393 -18.24 -11.95 5.70
CA HIS A 393 -18.68 -11.88 7.09
C HIS A 393 -17.80 -10.96 7.93
N GLU A 394 -16.48 -11.00 7.73
CA GLU A 394 -15.54 -10.08 8.39
C GLU A 394 -15.76 -8.61 8.00
N MET A 395 -16.30 -8.34 6.80
CA MET A 395 -16.69 -6.99 6.38
C MET A 395 -18.03 -6.52 6.99
N ASP A 396 -18.86 -7.43 7.48
CA ASP A 396 -20.18 -7.12 8.06
C ASP A 396 -20.13 -6.85 9.58
N ILE A 397 -19.03 -7.26 10.25
CA ILE A 397 -18.76 -7.08 11.69
C ILE A 397 -17.99 -5.77 11.91
#